data_AF-A0A1I1B7E5-F1
#
_entry.id   AF-A0A1I1B7E5-F1
#
_cell.length_a   1.000
_cell.length_b   1.000
_cell.length_c   1.000
_cell.angle_alpha   90.00
_cell.angle_beta   90.00
_cell.angle_gamma   90.00
#
_symmetry.space_group_name_H-M   'P 1'
#
loop_
_entity.id
_entity.type
_entity.pdbx_description
1 polymer ?
#
loop_
_entity_poly.entity_id
_entity_poly.type
_entity_poly.pdbx_seq_one_letter_code
_entity_poly.pdbx_strand_id
1 'polypeptide(L)'
;MSLLEEARWLPGIGALRAELPTGMGGPQYGPETLAVRALTGEAPRAAEPGSTVPQPRPRTIRHLSGDRLRAVPVRGPWTAEAVYELLGTLMRLSAVVPIATVDTGSFAAPDTPQRALRDFLDTGLPPLWMSAHRAAEVVFVGGLVYGRRAALACVLDTAPVGDAADGHRVHLQPLPHLAAALHDAGMLLVVPAAEAADAGRIVTQAGLRT
;
A
#
# COMPACT_ATOMS: atom_id res chain seq x y z
N MET A 1 12.43 -8.68 -19.01
CA MET A 1 11.16 -8.13 -18.52
C MET A 1 11.30 -7.92 -17.02
N SER A 2 10.92 -6.76 -16.52
CA SER A 2 10.92 -6.46 -15.09
C SER A 2 9.62 -6.99 -14.47
N LEU A 3 9.66 -7.56 -13.27
CA LEU A 3 8.45 -8.03 -12.57
C LEU A 3 7.43 -6.90 -12.33
N LEU A 4 7.88 -5.64 -12.26
CA LEU A 4 6.99 -4.49 -12.13
C LEU A 4 6.17 -4.21 -13.39
N GLU A 5 6.61 -4.66 -14.56
CA GLU A 5 5.86 -4.56 -15.82
C GLU A 5 4.70 -5.57 -15.85
N GLU A 6 4.81 -6.64 -15.07
CA GLU A 6 3.80 -7.70 -14.93
C GLU A 6 2.76 -7.37 -13.84
N ALA A 7 2.97 -6.28 -13.11
CA ALA A 7 2.12 -5.91 -11.99
C ALA A 7 0.71 -5.49 -12.44
N ARG A 8 -0.28 -6.10 -11.81
CA ARG A 8 -1.68 -5.70 -11.89
C ARG A 8 -1.95 -4.66 -10.79
N TRP A 9 -1.99 -3.40 -11.20
CA TRP A 9 -2.16 -2.26 -10.30
C TRP A 9 -3.61 -2.08 -9.86
N LEU A 10 -3.80 -1.76 -8.58
CA LEU A 10 -5.10 -1.38 -8.05
C LEU A 10 -5.61 -0.11 -8.76
N PRO A 11 -6.92 -0.03 -9.01
CA PRO A 11 -7.51 1.18 -9.58
C PRO A 11 -7.31 2.33 -8.60
N GLY A 12 -6.87 3.50 -9.06
CA GLY A 12 -6.54 4.66 -8.21
C GLY A 12 -5.05 4.83 -7.88
N ILE A 13 -4.22 3.81 -8.09
CA ILE A 13 -2.76 3.89 -7.83
C ILE A 13 -1.99 4.56 -8.97
N GLY A 14 -2.58 4.64 -10.17
CA GLY A 14 -1.91 5.22 -11.35
C GLY A 14 -1.44 6.67 -11.15
N ALA A 15 -2.30 7.53 -10.58
CA ALA A 15 -1.94 8.92 -10.28
C ALA A 15 -0.84 9.00 -9.22
N LEU A 16 -0.94 8.19 -8.16
CA LEU A 16 0.07 8.12 -7.11
C LEU A 16 1.44 7.71 -7.68
N ARG A 17 1.49 6.70 -8.56
CA ARG A 17 2.72 6.27 -9.25
C ARG A 17 3.32 7.33 -10.16
N ALA A 18 2.51 8.19 -10.76
CA ALA A 18 2.99 9.28 -11.60
C ALA A 18 3.53 10.44 -10.75
N GLU A 19 2.92 10.72 -9.61
CA GLU A 19 3.30 11.84 -8.74
C GLU A 19 4.51 11.53 -7.86
N LEU A 20 4.62 10.32 -7.34
CA LEU A 20 5.69 9.91 -6.41
C LEU A 20 7.11 10.17 -6.99
N PRO A 21 7.47 9.79 -8.23
CA PRO A 21 8.80 10.08 -8.79
C PRO A 21 9.13 11.56 -8.97
N THR A 22 8.15 12.46 -8.97
CA THR A 22 8.35 13.90 -9.23
C THR A 22 8.85 14.70 -8.02
N GLY A 23 9.13 14.03 -6.89
CA GLY A 23 9.60 14.67 -5.66
C GLY A 23 8.50 15.39 -4.88
N MET A 24 7.22 15.26 -5.29
CA MET A 24 6.09 15.85 -4.56
C MET A 24 5.76 15.14 -3.25
N GLY A 25 6.25 13.92 -3.02
CA GLY A 25 6.31 13.37 -1.66
C GLY A 25 7.53 13.93 -0.95
N GLY A 26 7.41 15.17 -0.49
CA GLY A 26 8.33 15.78 0.48
C GLY A 26 7.66 15.89 1.85
N PRO A 27 8.32 16.47 2.87
CA PRO A 27 7.78 16.64 4.23
C PRO A 27 6.48 17.48 4.32
N GLN A 28 5.98 17.98 3.19
CA GLN A 28 4.81 18.87 3.09
C GLN A 28 3.47 18.13 2.97
N TYR A 29 3.44 16.88 2.48
CA TYR A 29 2.20 16.15 2.26
C TYR A 29 2.21 14.78 2.93
N GLY A 30 1.32 14.60 3.91
CA GLY A 30 1.09 13.30 4.54
C GLY A 30 0.45 12.28 3.59
N PRO A 31 0.47 10.99 3.96
CA PRO A 31 -0.06 9.90 3.13
C PRO A 31 -1.56 10.06 2.81
N GLU A 32 -2.35 10.63 3.72
CA GLU A 32 -3.77 10.94 3.44
C GLU A 32 -3.94 12.00 2.37
N THR A 33 -3.08 13.02 2.36
CA THR A 33 -3.11 14.10 1.36
C THR A 33 -2.79 13.55 -0.03
N LEU A 34 -1.77 12.69 -0.12
CA LEU A 34 -1.40 12.01 -1.36
C LEU A 34 -2.53 11.07 -1.84
N ALA A 35 -3.15 10.30 -0.94
CA ALA A 35 -4.27 9.44 -1.31
C ALA A 35 -5.50 10.22 -1.81
N VAL A 36 -5.84 11.33 -1.15
CA VAL A 36 -6.95 12.20 -1.59
C VAL A 36 -6.65 12.74 -2.98
N ARG A 37 -5.46 13.30 -3.19
CA ARG A 37 -5.05 13.85 -4.48
C ARG A 37 -5.05 12.80 -5.58
N ALA A 38 -4.53 11.60 -5.32
CA ALA A 38 -4.50 10.51 -6.29
C ALA A 38 -5.92 10.10 -6.75
N LEU A 39 -6.91 10.20 -5.88
CA LEU A 39 -8.29 9.80 -6.18
C LEU A 39 -9.17 10.93 -6.73
N THR A 40 -8.88 12.19 -6.40
CA THR A 40 -9.69 13.34 -6.84
C THR A 40 -9.05 14.13 -7.99
N GLY A 41 -7.74 14.01 -8.20
CA GLY A 41 -6.97 14.85 -9.12
C GLY A 41 -6.80 16.30 -8.66
N GLU A 42 -7.19 16.62 -7.43
CA GLU A 42 -7.23 18.00 -6.91
C GLU A 42 -6.23 18.21 -5.78
N ALA A 43 -5.71 19.44 -5.66
CA ALA A 43 -4.98 19.87 -4.48
C ALA A 43 -5.89 19.76 -3.24
N PRO A 44 -5.52 18.98 -2.22
CA PRO A 44 -6.35 18.82 -1.03
C PRO A 44 -6.54 20.15 -0.30
N ARG A 45 -7.64 20.29 0.46
CA ARG A 45 -7.83 21.47 1.31
C ARG A 45 -6.65 21.60 2.27
N ALA A 46 -6.25 22.85 2.56
CA ALA A 46 -5.11 23.14 3.42
C ALA A 46 -5.19 22.32 4.72
N ALA A 47 -4.20 21.47 4.95
CA ALA A 47 -4.07 20.74 6.20
C ALA A 47 -3.54 21.71 7.27
N GLU A 48 -4.09 21.68 8.48
CA GLU A 48 -3.44 22.32 9.61
C GLU A 48 -2.09 21.61 9.88
N PRO A 49 -1.00 22.35 10.17
CA PRO A 49 0.29 21.74 10.45
C PRO A 49 0.21 20.95 11.75
N GLY A 50 0.19 19.62 11.67
CA GLY A 50 0.05 18.79 12.87
C GLY A 50 0.35 17.31 12.69
N SER A 51 1.47 16.92 13.31
CA SER A 51 1.76 15.63 13.98
C SER A 51 2.82 14.74 13.32
N THR A 52 3.91 14.57 14.06
CA THR A 52 5.13 13.80 13.80
C THR A 52 4.98 12.29 14.09
N VAL A 53 3.77 11.72 14.07
CA VAL A 53 3.55 10.27 14.25
C VAL A 53 2.65 9.71 13.14
N PRO A 54 3.08 8.66 12.42
CA PRO A 54 2.50 8.26 11.15
C PRO A 54 1.40 7.22 11.36
N GLN A 55 0.25 7.65 11.90
CA GLN A 55 -0.97 6.83 11.87
C GLN A 55 -2.01 7.53 11.02
N PRO A 56 -2.37 6.96 9.86
CA PRO A 56 -3.34 7.59 8.99
C PRO A 56 -4.69 7.66 9.71
N ARG A 57 -5.34 8.83 9.65
CA ARG A 57 -6.57 9.10 10.41
C ARG A 57 -7.79 9.08 9.49
N PRO A 58 -8.78 8.18 9.71
CA PRO A 58 -9.96 8.10 8.85
C PRO A 58 -10.72 9.42 8.67
N ARG A 59 -10.78 10.24 9.73
CA ARG A 59 -11.48 11.53 9.72
C ARG A 59 -10.78 12.58 8.84
N THR A 60 -9.46 12.52 8.73
CA THR A 60 -8.66 13.45 7.92
C THR A 60 -9.01 13.32 6.44
N ILE A 61 -9.10 12.10 5.93
CA ILE A 61 -9.46 11.80 4.54
C ILE A 61 -10.84 12.39 4.19
N ARG A 62 -11.82 12.22 5.08
CA ARG A 62 -13.16 12.76 4.88
C ARG A 62 -13.15 14.29 4.78
N HIS A 63 -12.41 14.95 5.66
CA HIS A 63 -12.31 16.41 5.69
C HIS A 63 -11.60 16.97 4.45
N LEU A 64 -10.41 16.42 4.13
CA LEU A 64 -9.59 16.84 2.99
C LEU A 64 -10.32 16.68 1.65
N SER A 65 -11.10 15.61 1.49
CA SER A 65 -11.86 15.33 0.27
C SER A 65 -13.20 16.05 0.16
N GLY A 66 -13.68 16.70 1.24
CA GLY A 66 -15.02 17.27 1.30
C GLY A 66 -16.11 16.22 1.20
N ASP A 67 -15.99 15.17 2.01
CA ASP A 67 -16.92 14.04 2.08
C ASP A 67 -17.02 13.18 0.81
N ARG A 68 -16.20 13.44 -0.23
CA ARG A 68 -16.15 12.62 -1.45
C ARG A 68 -15.50 11.25 -1.25
N LEU A 69 -14.55 11.16 -0.31
CA LEU A 69 -13.84 9.92 0.01
C LEU A 69 -14.18 9.41 1.42
N ARG A 70 -13.99 8.11 1.62
CA ARG A 70 -14.09 7.44 2.91
C ARG A 70 -12.86 6.58 3.13
N ALA A 71 -12.51 6.44 4.41
CA ALA A 71 -11.43 5.59 4.86
C ALA A 71 -12.03 4.40 5.59
N VAL A 72 -11.79 3.20 5.09
CA VAL A 72 -12.23 1.94 5.70
C VAL A 72 -11.03 1.32 6.42
N PRO A 73 -11.01 1.29 7.76
CA PRO A 73 -9.97 0.57 8.49
C PRO A 73 -9.99 -0.91 8.18
N VAL A 74 -8.83 -1.54 8.23
CA VAL A 74 -8.60 -2.96 8.03
C VAL A 74 -7.64 -3.45 9.10
N ARG A 75 -8.02 -4.51 9.80
CA ARG A 75 -7.29 -5.10 10.91
C ARG A 75 -7.22 -6.60 10.73
N GLY A 76 -6.12 -7.19 11.23
CA GLY A 76 -5.87 -8.63 11.19
C GLY A 76 -6.92 -9.49 11.91
N PRO A 77 -6.76 -10.83 11.85
CA PRO A 77 -5.48 -11.51 11.67
C PRO A 77 -4.93 -11.43 10.24
N TRP A 78 -3.66 -11.03 10.11
CA TRP A 78 -2.99 -10.90 8.81
C TRP A 78 -2.35 -12.23 8.42
N THR A 79 -2.80 -12.80 7.31
CA THR A 79 -2.17 -13.96 6.65
C THR A 79 -1.90 -13.64 5.19
N ALA A 80 -1.02 -14.41 4.55
CA ALA A 80 -0.75 -14.24 3.12
C ALA A 80 -2.04 -14.40 2.28
N GLU A 81 -2.89 -15.35 2.67
CA GLU A 81 -4.19 -15.62 2.04
C GLU A 81 -5.16 -14.46 2.23
N ALA A 82 -5.27 -13.92 3.45
CA ALA A 82 -6.14 -12.77 3.72
C ALA A 82 -5.70 -11.54 2.92
N VAL A 83 -4.39 -11.29 2.83
CA VAL A 83 -3.84 -10.18 2.01
C VAL A 83 -4.08 -10.45 0.52
N TYR A 84 -3.91 -11.68 0.05
CA TYR A 84 -4.18 -12.06 -1.34
C TYR A 84 -5.65 -11.82 -1.71
N GLU A 85 -6.59 -12.34 -0.91
CA GLU A 85 -8.03 -12.19 -1.14
C GLU A 85 -8.48 -10.73 -1.07
N LEU A 86 -7.96 -9.98 -0.09
CA LEU A 86 -8.21 -8.54 0.03
C LEU A 86 -7.77 -7.81 -1.24
N LEU A 87 -6.48 -7.87 -1.57
CA LEU A 87 -5.93 -7.10 -2.70
C LEU A 87 -6.51 -7.55 -4.05
N GLY A 88 -6.71 -8.86 -4.23
CA GLY A 88 -7.32 -9.42 -5.44
C GLY A 88 -8.76 -8.94 -5.65
N THR A 89 -9.55 -8.86 -4.57
CA THR A 89 -10.95 -8.44 -4.65
C THR A 89 -11.10 -6.92 -4.76
N LEU A 90 -10.20 -6.14 -4.15
CA LEU A 90 -10.16 -4.68 -4.28
C LEU A 90 -9.99 -4.21 -5.74
N MET A 91 -9.43 -5.05 -6.62
CA MET A 91 -9.37 -4.80 -8.07
C MET A 91 -10.74 -4.59 -8.74
N ARG A 92 -11.84 -4.94 -8.06
CA ARG A 92 -13.23 -4.78 -8.56
C ARG A 92 -13.84 -3.41 -8.25
N LEU A 93 -13.23 -2.64 -7.36
CA LEU A 93 -13.65 -1.28 -7.04
C LEU A 93 -13.31 -0.33 -8.20
N SER A 94 -13.98 0.82 -8.29
CA SER A 94 -13.64 1.80 -9.33
C SER A 94 -12.36 2.57 -9.00
N ALA A 95 -12.05 2.77 -7.72
CA ALA A 95 -10.79 3.34 -7.25
C ALA A 95 -10.55 3.04 -5.76
N VAL A 96 -9.30 2.72 -5.39
CA VAL A 96 -8.87 2.46 -4.03
C VAL A 96 -7.38 2.77 -3.84
N VAL A 97 -7.04 3.42 -2.74
CA VAL A 97 -5.65 3.60 -2.30
C VAL A 97 -5.48 2.99 -0.90
N PRO A 98 -4.86 1.80 -0.80
CA PRO A 98 -4.50 1.21 0.49
C PRO A 98 -3.28 1.92 1.10
N ILE A 99 -3.42 2.38 2.34
CA ILE A 99 -2.36 2.96 3.15
C ILE A 99 -2.09 2.00 4.30
N ALA A 100 -0.89 1.46 4.41
CA ALA A 100 -0.52 0.48 5.43
C ALA A 100 0.52 1.07 6.38
N THR A 101 0.36 0.83 7.68
CA THR A 101 1.47 0.93 8.62
C THR A 101 2.15 -0.44 8.68
N VAL A 102 3.47 -0.50 8.57
CA VAL A 102 4.24 -1.76 8.46
C VAL A 102 5.48 -1.72 9.34
N ASP A 103 5.85 -2.86 9.90
CA ASP A 103 7.22 -3.09 10.40
C ASP A 103 8.11 -3.57 9.24
N THR A 104 8.97 -2.67 8.75
CA THR A 104 9.87 -2.97 7.62
C THR A 104 10.90 -4.05 7.94
N GLY A 105 11.09 -4.39 9.22
CA GLY A 105 11.93 -5.52 9.64
C GLY A 105 11.41 -6.89 9.18
N SER A 106 10.12 -6.98 8.86
CA SER A 106 9.49 -8.20 8.36
C SER A 106 9.45 -8.29 6.82
N PHE A 107 9.86 -7.23 6.13
CA PHE A 107 9.96 -7.23 4.66
C PHE A 107 11.13 -8.07 4.15
N ALA A 108 10.99 -8.54 2.92
CA ALA A 108 12.13 -9.02 2.14
C ALA A 108 13.09 -7.86 1.88
N ALA A 109 14.38 -8.16 1.81
CA ALA A 109 15.43 -7.17 1.64
C ALA A 109 15.23 -6.38 0.32
N PRO A 110 15.44 -5.04 0.29
CA PRO A 110 15.28 -4.23 -0.92
C PRO A 110 16.14 -4.69 -2.11
N ASP A 111 17.27 -5.34 -1.83
CA ASP A 111 18.20 -5.90 -2.81
C ASP A 111 17.93 -7.38 -3.14
N THR A 112 16.77 -7.92 -2.73
CA THR A 112 16.36 -9.30 -3.07
C THR A 112 16.41 -9.50 -4.59
N PRO A 113 17.20 -10.46 -5.10
CA PRO A 113 17.33 -10.66 -6.54
C PRO A 113 15.99 -10.97 -7.21
N GLN A 114 15.72 -10.36 -8.37
CA GLN A 114 14.48 -10.63 -9.14
C GLN A 114 14.28 -12.12 -9.43
N ARG A 115 15.38 -12.88 -9.58
CA ARG A 115 15.29 -14.33 -9.78
C ARG A 115 14.68 -15.04 -8.57
N ALA A 116 15.07 -14.67 -7.36
CA ALA A 116 14.50 -15.25 -6.14
C ALA A 116 13.00 -14.92 -6.01
N LEU A 117 12.59 -13.71 -6.39
CA LEU A 117 11.18 -13.33 -6.44
C LEU A 117 10.38 -14.16 -7.47
N ARG A 118 10.97 -14.45 -8.64
CA ARG A 118 10.37 -15.35 -9.64
C ARG A 118 10.25 -16.78 -9.12
N ASP A 119 11.30 -17.30 -8.50
CA ASP A 119 11.28 -18.65 -7.94
C ASP A 119 10.20 -18.75 -6.84
N PHE A 120 10.00 -17.70 -6.03
CA PHE A 120 8.88 -17.62 -5.09
C PHE A 120 7.52 -17.65 -5.80
N LEU A 121 7.31 -16.88 -6.86
CA LEU A 121 6.07 -16.91 -7.65
C LEU A 121 5.76 -18.32 -8.19
N ASP A 122 6.79 -19.08 -8.56
CA ASP A 122 6.67 -20.41 -9.16
C ASP A 122 6.54 -21.56 -8.16
N THR A 123 7.07 -21.40 -6.95
CA THR A 123 7.19 -22.46 -5.94
C THR A 123 6.41 -22.19 -4.65
N GLY A 124 6.16 -20.93 -4.34
CA GLY A 124 5.56 -20.48 -3.07
C GLY A 124 6.55 -20.39 -1.90
N LEU A 125 7.84 -20.70 -2.11
CA LEU A 125 8.86 -20.65 -1.05
C LEU A 125 9.43 -19.22 -0.95
N PRO A 126 9.19 -18.50 0.17
CA PRO A 126 9.63 -17.12 0.29
C PRO A 126 11.16 -17.01 0.33
N PRO A 127 11.75 -15.94 -0.21
CA PRO A 127 13.18 -15.68 -0.09
C PRO A 127 13.57 -15.48 1.37
N LEU A 128 14.74 -15.98 1.78
CA LEU A 128 15.25 -15.82 3.15
C LEU A 128 15.97 -14.48 3.38
N TRP A 129 16.15 -13.67 2.34
CA TRP A 129 16.74 -12.33 2.45
C TRP A 129 15.74 -11.39 3.10
N MET A 130 15.98 -11.10 4.38
CA MET A 130 15.19 -10.16 5.18
C MET A 130 15.82 -8.78 5.17
N SER A 131 14.99 -7.75 5.26
CA SER A 131 15.44 -6.37 5.46
C SER A 131 16.27 -6.25 6.75
N ALA A 132 17.43 -5.59 6.63
CA ALA A 132 18.21 -5.18 7.80
C ALA A 132 17.61 -3.93 8.49
N HIS A 133 16.72 -3.22 7.81
CA HIS A 133 16.06 -2.02 8.32
C HIS A 133 14.82 -2.43 9.10
N ARG A 134 14.73 -1.95 10.34
CA ARG A 134 13.63 -2.25 11.27
C ARG A 134 13.02 -0.95 11.75
N ALA A 135 11.99 -0.49 11.04
CA ALA A 135 11.28 0.73 11.37
C ALA A 135 9.77 0.54 11.15
N ALA A 136 8.98 1.22 11.96
CA ALA A 136 7.57 1.39 11.68
C ALA A 136 7.41 2.49 10.62
N GLU A 137 6.91 2.12 9.44
CA GLU A 137 6.73 3.03 8.32
C GLU A 137 5.28 3.02 7.82
N VAL A 138 4.92 4.08 7.08
CA VAL A 138 3.67 4.10 6.32
C VAL A 138 4.02 3.95 4.85
N VAL A 139 3.30 3.06 4.18
CA VAL A 139 3.50 2.73 2.77
C VAL A 139 2.16 2.66 2.06
N PHE A 140 2.18 2.75 0.74
CA PHE A 140 1.02 2.38 -0.07
C PHE A 140 1.17 0.96 -0.59
N VAL A 141 0.06 0.23 -0.68
CA VAL A 141 0.02 -1.08 -1.35
C VAL A 141 -0.65 -0.91 -2.70
N GLY A 142 0.13 -1.02 -3.77
CA GLY A 142 -0.25 -0.57 -5.10
C GLY A 142 -0.88 -1.63 -6.01
N GLY A 143 -0.63 -2.91 -5.75
CA GLY A 143 -1.06 -3.97 -6.66
C GLY A 143 -0.41 -5.31 -6.39
N LEU A 144 -0.61 -6.24 -7.32
CA LEU A 144 -0.13 -7.62 -7.24
C LEU A 144 0.60 -8.05 -8.51
N VAL A 145 1.69 -8.78 -8.34
CA VAL A 145 2.27 -9.64 -9.39
C VAL A 145 1.86 -11.08 -9.09
N TYR A 146 1.24 -11.75 -10.04
CA TYR A 146 0.73 -13.10 -9.85
C TYR A 146 1.70 -14.15 -10.39
N GLY A 147 1.87 -15.20 -9.62
CA GLY A 147 2.63 -16.39 -9.97
C GLY A 147 1.76 -17.62 -9.98
N ARG A 148 2.35 -18.75 -10.36
CA ARG A 148 1.66 -20.04 -10.36
C ARG A 148 1.29 -20.53 -8.96
N ARG A 149 2.11 -20.22 -7.96
CA ARG A 149 1.97 -20.73 -6.58
C ARG A 149 1.80 -19.64 -5.53
N ALA A 150 2.17 -18.40 -5.85
CA ALA A 150 2.11 -17.28 -4.92
C ALA A 150 1.93 -15.94 -5.64
N ALA A 151 1.91 -14.85 -4.87
CA ALA A 151 1.83 -13.49 -5.38
C ALA A 151 2.80 -12.57 -4.64
N LEU A 152 3.24 -11.50 -5.31
CA LEU A 152 3.99 -10.40 -4.70
C LEU A 152 3.09 -9.17 -4.62
N ALA A 153 3.16 -8.42 -3.54
CA ALA A 153 2.57 -7.08 -3.45
C ALA A 153 3.56 -6.03 -3.95
N CYS A 154 3.06 -5.04 -4.68
CA CYS A 154 3.81 -3.83 -4.99
C CYS A 154 3.63 -2.84 -3.83
N VAL A 155 4.72 -2.50 -3.15
CA VAL A 155 4.74 -1.55 -2.03
C VAL A 155 5.40 -0.26 -2.51
N LEU A 156 4.78 0.89 -2.24
CA LEU A 156 5.30 2.20 -2.61
C LEU A 156 5.60 2.98 -1.33
N ASP A 157 6.84 3.42 -1.20
CA ASP A 157 7.27 4.21 -0.04
C ASP A 157 6.56 5.58 -0.04
N THR A 158 6.23 6.11 1.16
CA THR A 158 5.67 7.47 1.28
C THR A 158 6.74 8.55 1.48
N ALA A 159 7.96 8.15 1.83
CA ALA A 159 9.06 9.07 2.11
C ALA A 159 10.03 9.12 0.91
N PRO A 160 10.54 10.31 0.55
CA PRO A 160 11.58 10.43 -0.46
C PRO A 160 12.87 9.76 0.04
N VAL A 161 13.54 9.00 -0.83
CA VAL A 161 14.75 8.24 -0.49
C VAL A 161 15.99 9.14 -0.56
N GLY A 162 16.26 9.95 0.47
CA GLY A 162 17.51 10.71 0.62
C GLY A 162 17.97 11.52 -0.61
N ASP A 163 19.26 11.88 -0.67
CA ASP A 163 19.88 12.67 -1.76
C ASP A 163 20.00 11.92 -3.11
N ALA A 164 19.39 10.73 -3.25
CA ALA A 164 19.43 10.00 -4.50
C ALA A 164 18.40 10.58 -5.46
N ALA A 165 18.85 10.92 -6.67
CA ALA A 165 18.04 11.43 -7.79
C ALA A 165 16.93 10.48 -8.29
N ASP A 166 16.70 9.38 -7.60
CA ASP A 166 15.63 8.42 -7.84
C ASP A 166 14.57 8.62 -6.77
N GLY A 167 13.41 9.15 -7.15
CA GLY A 167 12.27 9.39 -6.24
C GLY A 167 11.77 8.15 -5.49
N HIS A 168 10.54 8.22 -4.98
CA HIS A 168 9.96 7.14 -4.16
C HIS A 168 10.07 5.77 -4.84
N ARG A 169 10.50 4.76 -4.09
CA ARG A 169 10.77 3.43 -4.64
C ARG A 169 9.56 2.53 -4.53
N VAL A 170 9.36 1.76 -5.61
CA VAL A 170 8.41 0.65 -5.60
C VAL A 170 9.18 -0.64 -5.34
N HIS A 171 8.81 -1.34 -4.28
CA HIS A 171 9.40 -2.62 -3.91
C HIS A 171 8.40 -3.76 -4.11
N LEU A 172 8.90 -4.96 -4.36
CA LEU A 172 8.09 -6.16 -4.46
C LEU A 172 8.24 -6.97 -3.19
N GLN A 173 7.13 -7.19 -2.48
CA GLN A 173 7.11 -7.91 -1.22
C GLN A 173 6.29 -9.20 -1.37
N PRO A 174 6.86 -10.38 -1.07
CA PRO A 174 6.08 -11.60 -0.97
C PRO A 174 4.96 -11.44 0.06
N LEU A 175 3.76 -11.94 -0.25
CA LEU A 175 2.61 -11.77 0.64
C LEU A 175 2.82 -12.26 2.08
N PRO A 176 3.57 -13.37 2.35
CA PRO A 176 3.91 -13.75 3.72
C PRO A 176 4.70 -12.66 4.47
N HIS A 177 5.63 -11.97 3.80
CA HIS A 177 6.40 -10.87 4.40
C HIS A 177 5.53 -9.64 4.65
N LEU A 178 4.65 -9.29 3.71
CA LEU A 178 3.70 -8.18 3.91
C LEU A 178 2.74 -8.49 5.06
N ALA A 179 2.19 -9.71 5.13
CA ALA A 179 1.32 -10.12 6.22
C ALA A 179 2.04 -10.08 7.58
N ALA A 180 3.29 -10.54 7.65
CA ALA A 180 4.12 -10.44 8.84
C ALA A 180 4.38 -8.99 9.24
N ALA A 181 4.69 -8.12 8.29
CA ALA A 181 4.91 -6.69 8.54
C ALA A 181 3.65 -5.95 9.03
N LEU A 182 2.47 -6.48 8.71
CA LEU A 182 1.18 -5.96 9.16
C LEU A 182 0.75 -6.49 10.54
N HIS A 183 1.41 -7.51 11.11
CA HIS A 183 0.90 -8.34 12.23
C HIS A 183 0.15 -7.57 13.33
N ASP A 184 0.76 -6.50 13.86
CA ASP A 184 0.17 -5.63 14.91
C ASP A 184 -0.37 -4.30 14.38
N ALA A 185 -0.17 -4.04 13.09
CA ALA A 185 -0.54 -2.81 12.42
C ALA A 185 -1.86 -2.94 11.65
N GLY A 186 -2.31 -1.81 11.11
CA GLY A 186 -3.54 -1.71 10.33
C GLY A 186 -3.28 -1.20 8.92
N MET A 187 -4.27 -1.38 8.08
CA MET A 187 -4.35 -0.75 6.77
C MET A 187 -5.61 0.13 6.72
N LEU A 188 -5.55 1.21 5.96
CA LEU A 188 -6.69 2.06 5.64
C LEU A 188 -6.93 2.03 4.14
N LEU A 189 -8.14 1.65 3.74
CA LEU A 189 -8.58 1.71 2.35
C LEU A 189 -9.23 3.06 2.12
N VAL A 190 -8.61 3.89 1.27
CA VAL A 190 -9.21 5.15 0.83
C VAL A 190 -10.00 4.89 -0.45
N VAL A 191 -11.31 5.13 -0.42
CA VAL A 191 -12.24 4.82 -1.52
C VAL A 191 -13.23 5.96 -1.75
N PRO A 192 -13.87 6.04 -2.94
CA PRO A 192 -15.05 6.87 -3.13
C PRO A 192 -16.11 6.58 -2.06
N ALA A 193 -16.78 7.62 -1.57
CA ALA A 193 -17.74 7.47 -0.46
C ALA A 193 -18.89 6.49 -0.78
N ALA A 194 -19.28 6.39 -2.04
CA ALA A 194 -20.29 5.43 -2.52
C ALA A 194 -19.85 3.96 -2.41
N GLU A 195 -18.55 3.68 -2.41
CA GLU A 195 -17.98 2.33 -2.37
C GLU A 195 -17.53 1.90 -0.96
N ALA A 196 -17.70 2.75 0.05
CA ALA A 196 -17.25 2.46 1.41
C ALA A 196 -17.86 1.19 2.01
N ALA A 197 -19.15 0.95 1.76
CA ALA A 197 -19.84 -0.26 2.21
C ALA A 197 -19.30 -1.51 1.50
N ASP A 198 -19.01 -1.40 0.22
CA ASP A 198 -18.48 -2.48 -0.61
C ASP A 198 -17.06 -2.84 -0.19
N ALA A 199 -16.21 -1.84 0.06
CA ALA A 199 -14.88 -2.03 0.62
C ALA A 199 -14.93 -2.74 1.99
N GLY A 200 -15.88 -2.40 2.86
CA GLY A 200 -16.09 -3.10 4.14
C GLY A 200 -16.50 -4.57 3.95
N ARG A 201 -17.36 -4.86 2.98
CA ARG A 201 -17.72 -6.25 2.61
C ARG A 201 -16.51 -7.02 2.09
N ILE A 202 -15.67 -6.39 1.27
CA ILE A 202 -14.44 -7.01 0.76
C ILE A 202 -13.49 -7.35 1.92
N VAL A 203 -13.31 -6.43 2.87
CA VAL A 203 -12.49 -6.66 4.07
C VAL A 203 -12.97 -7.87 4.85
N THR A 204 -14.27 -7.95 5.14
CA THR A 204 -14.84 -9.08 5.90
C THR A 204 -14.79 -10.40 5.13
N GLN A 205 -14.97 -10.38 3.80
CA GLN A 205 -14.82 -11.56 2.94
C GLN A 205 -13.40 -12.13 2.94
N ALA A 206 -12.39 -11.26 3.08
CA ALA A 206 -11.00 -11.68 3.25
C ALA A 206 -10.68 -12.21 4.66
N GLY A 207 -11.67 -12.32 5.55
CA GLY A 207 -11.49 -12.76 6.94
C GLY A 207 -10.92 -11.69 7.87
N LEU A 208 -10.91 -10.42 7.44
CA LEU A 208 -10.37 -9.29 8.17
C LEU A 208 -11.48 -8.46 8.84
N ARG A 209 -11.09 -7.51 9.70
CA ARG A 209 -12.02 -6.67 10.47
C ARG A 209 -11.89 -5.21 10.08
N THR A 210 -13.00 -4.47 10.09
CA THR A 210 -13.02 -3.01 9.93
C THR A 210 -13.10 -2.32 11.29
#